data_AF-A0A954WS47-F1
#
_entry.id   AF-A0A954WS47-F1
#
_cell.length_a   1.000
_cell.length_b   1.000
_cell.length_c   1.000
_cell.angle_alpha   90.00
_cell.angle_beta   90.00
_cell.angle_gamma   90.00
#
_symmetry.space_group_name_H-M   'P 1'
#
loop_
_entity.id
_entity.type
_entity.pdbx_description
1 polymer ?
#
loop_
_entity_poly.entity_id
_entity_poly.type
_entity_poly.pdbx_seq_one_letter_code
_entity_poly.pdbx_strand_id
1 'polypeptide(L)'
;VQVPMTSVLKVPDDQWDKATGRRIRLKRFDFVLASPKTFRIKAVIELDDRSHELRHRQNRDRFVEQACEVAGVLLIRIPVYRQYDPKLIRRIINRAFHEHRESQKVRS
;
A
#
# COMPACT_ATOMS: atom_id res chain seq x y z
N VAL A 1 3.75 7.88 -12.65
CA VAL A 1 4.67 6.72 -12.63
C VAL A 1 4.18 5.79 -11.53
N GLN A 2 4.01 4.50 -11.81
CA GLN A 2 3.63 3.49 -10.82
C GLN A 2 4.86 2.71 -10.36
N VAL A 3 4.80 2.14 -9.14
CA VAL A 3 5.91 1.43 -8.50
C VAL A 3 5.61 -0.08 -8.44
N PRO A 4 6.45 -0.95 -9.03
CA PRO A 4 6.25 -2.40 -8.94
C PRO A 4 6.23 -2.89 -7.49
N MET A 5 5.28 -3.77 -7.13
CA MET A 5 5.23 -4.31 -5.76
C MET A 5 6.53 -5.05 -5.40
N THR A 6 7.21 -5.65 -6.38
CA THR A 6 8.51 -6.33 -6.20
C THR A 6 9.65 -5.42 -5.74
N SER A 7 9.51 -4.11 -5.91
CA SER A 7 10.51 -3.13 -5.41
C SER A 7 10.30 -2.75 -3.94
N VAL A 8 9.11 -3.07 -3.39
CA VAL A 8 8.72 -2.73 -2.02
C VAL A 8 8.64 -3.98 -1.15
N LEU A 9 8.10 -5.07 -1.69
CA LEU A 9 7.87 -6.32 -1.00
C LEU A 9 8.93 -7.34 -1.39
N LYS A 10 9.45 -8.04 -0.38
CA LYS A 10 10.30 -9.22 -0.58
C LYS A 10 9.43 -10.47 -0.54
N VAL A 11 9.65 -11.36 -1.51
CA VAL A 11 8.99 -12.66 -1.59
C VAL A 11 10.07 -13.73 -1.40
N PRO A 12 9.85 -14.73 -0.53
CA PRO A 12 10.77 -15.85 -0.41
C PRO A 12 10.98 -16.58 -1.74
N ASP A 13 12.18 -17.08 -1.98
CA ASP A 13 12.55 -17.59 -3.30
C ASP A 13 11.68 -18.78 -3.75
N ASP A 14 11.28 -19.63 -2.81
CA ASP A 14 10.40 -20.80 -3.02
C ASP A 14 8.93 -20.42 -3.34
N GLN A 15 8.58 -19.14 -3.25
CA GLN A 15 7.23 -18.62 -3.48
C GLN A 15 7.08 -17.89 -4.82
N TRP A 16 8.18 -17.62 -5.54
CA TRP A 16 8.14 -16.84 -6.79
C TRP A 16 7.31 -17.51 -7.89
N ASP A 17 7.45 -18.84 -8.05
CA ASP A 17 6.73 -19.59 -9.07
C ASP A 17 5.30 -19.96 -8.66
N LYS A 18 4.95 -19.74 -7.39
CA LYS A 18 3.60 -19.99 -6.86
C LYS A 18 2.65 -18.83 -7.20
N ALA A 19 1.37 -19.04 -6.95
CA ALA A 19 0.33 -18.05 -7.24
C ALA A 19 0.62 -16.68 -6.57
N THR A 20 1.17 -16.67 -5.36
CA THR A 20 1.54 -15.44 -4.63
C THR A 20 2.59 -14.62 -5.35
N GLY A 21 3.75 -15.22 -5.69
CA GLY A 21 4.82 -14.54 -6.41
C GLY A 21 4.38 -14.01 -7.78
N ARG A 22 3.61 -14.82 -8.53
CA ARG A 22 3.00 -14.40 -9.81
C ARG A 22 2.10 -13.19 -9.65
N ARG A 23 1.26 -13.14 -8.59
CA ARG A 23 0.36 -12.00 -8.32
C ARG A 23 1.14 -10.73 -7.95
N ILE A 24 2.17 -10.84 -7.11
CA ILE A 24 3.01 -9.68 -6.73
C ILE A 24 3.73 -9.12 -7.96
N ARG A 25 4.26 -9.97 -8.83
CA ARG A 25 4.99 -9.55 -10.06
C ARG A 25 4.13 -8.72 -11.01
N LEU A 26 2.83 -8.98 -11.06
CA LEU A 26 1.90 -8.31 -11.97
C LEU A 26 1.30 -7.02 -11.39
N LYS A 27 1.54 -6.73 -10.11
CA LYS A 27 0.90 -5.63 -9.41
C LYS A 27 1.85 -4.46 -9.14
N ARG A 28 1.26 -3.28 -9.02
CA ARG A 28 1.95 -2.02 -8.80
C ARG A 28 1.19 -1.18 -7.78
N PHE A 29 1.93 -0.42 -6.98
CA PHE A 29 1.42 0.69 -6.20
C PHE A 29 1.46 1.96 -7.04
N ASP A 30 0.59 2.94 -6.75
CA ASP A 30 0.65 4.22 -7.46
C ASP A 30 1.82 5.06 -6.97
N PHE A 31 2.05 5.11 -5.66
CA PHE A 31 3.17 5.85 -5.08
C PHE A 31 3.79 5.14 -3.88
N VAL A 32 5.00 5.58 -3.53
CA VAL A 32 5.72 5.18 -2.32
C VAL A 32 6.10 6.43 -1.55
N LEU A 33 5.87 6.42 -0.23
CA LEU A 33 6.41 7.42 0.68
C LEU A 33 7.71 6.89 1.28
N ALA A 34 8.81 7.59 1.00
CA ALA A 34 10.12 7.28 1.56
C ALA A 34 10.61 8.42 2.47
N SER A 35 11.40 8.06 3.48
CA SER A 35 12.09 9.05 4.30
C SER A 35 13.16 9.77 3.46
N PRO A 36 13.18 11.11 3.40
CA PRO A 36 14.19 11.83 2.63
C PRO A 36 15.61 11.69 3.19
N LYS A 37 15.74 11.30 4.47
CA LYS A 37 17.05 11.14 5.13
C LYS A 37 17.62 9.73 5.00
N THR A 38 16.77 8.71 4.96
CA THR A 38 17.18 7.30 5.05
C THR A 38 16.80 6.48 3.83
N PHE A 39 15.99 7.06 2.93
CA PHE A 39 15.37 6.39 1.79
C PHE A 39 14.54 5.14 2.14
N ARG A 40 14.32 4.88 3.42
CA ARG A 40 13.47 3.78 3.87
C ARG A 40 12.02 4.08 3.51
N ILE A 41 11.38 3.08 2.91
CA ILE A 41 9.95 3.08 2.63
C ILE A 41 9.19 3.16 3.95
N LYS A 42 8.22 4.08 4.03
CA LYS A 42 7.37 4.32 5.19
C LYS A 42 5.93 3.90 4.94
N ALA A 43 5.47 4.05 3.69
CA ALA A 43 4.15 3.61 3.27
C ALA A 43 4.10 3.49 1.75
N VAL A 44 3.09 2.77 1.27
CA VAL A 44 2.67 2.74 -0.13
C VAL A 44 1.30 3.40 -0.26
N ILE A 45 1.04 4.05 -1.40
CA ILE A 45 -0.22 4.73 -1.67
C ILE A 45 -0.87 4.10 -2.90
N GLU A 46 -2.16 3.78 -2.79
CA GLU A 46 -3.02 3.45 -3.93
C GLU A 46 -4.14 4.49 -4.06
N LEU A 47 -4.44 4.86 -5.30
CA LEU A 47 -5.55 5.73 -5.65
C LEU A 47 -6.81 4.90 -5.89
N ASP A 48 -7.89 5.26 -5.19
CA ASP A 48 -9.16 4.54 -5.24
C ASP A 48 -10.22 5.38 -5.98
N ASP A 49 -10.39 5.15 -7.29
CA ASP A 49 -11.47 5.76 -8.07
C ASP A 49 -12.74 4.93 -7.87
N ARG A 50 -13.72 5.37 -7.09
CA ARG A 50 -14.92 4.58 -6.72
C ARG A 50 -15.79 4.09 -7.91
N SER A 51 -15.44 4.43 -9.15
CA SER A 51 -16.25 4.26 -10.37
C SER A 51 -16.36 2.83 -10.94
N HIS A 52 -15.52 1.85 -10.58
CA HIS A 52 -15.55 0.53 -11.22
C HIS A 52 -15.50 -0.67 -10.26
N GLU A 53 -16.63 -1.40 -10.22
CA GLU A 53 -16.83 -2.80 -9.80
C GLU A 53 -16.41 -3.21 -8.37
N LEU A 54 -17.36 -3.09 -7.44
CA LEU A 54 -17.26 -3.50 -6.03
C LEU A 54 -16.78 -4.95 -5.82
N ARG A 55 -17.15 -5.91 -6.68
CA ARG A 55 -16.84 -7.33 -6.45
C ARG A 55 -15.41 -7.71 -6.82
N HIS A 56 -14.88 -7.21 -7.94
CA HIS A 56 -13.51 -7.50 -8.35
C HIS A 56 -12.50 -6.76 -7.46
N ARG A 57 -12.87 -5.59 -6.91
CA ARG A 57 -12.07 -4.87 -5.90
C ARG A 57 -11.87 -5.65 -4.62
N GLN A 58 -12.92 -6.18 -4.01
CA GLN A 58 -12.81 -6.86 -2.72
C GLN A 58 -11.75 -7.98 -2.69
N ASN A 59 -11.65 -8.79 -3.75
CA ASN A 59 -10.65 -9.86 -3.83
C ASN A 59 -9.23 -9.34 -4.13
N ARG A 60 -9.10 -8.27 -4.91
CA ARG A 60 -7.80 -7.63 -5.16
C ARG A 60 -7.31 -6.89 -3.92
N ASP A 61 -8.19 -6.17 -3.26
CA ASP A 61 -7.91 -5.31 -2.12
C ASP A 61 -7.45 -6.14 -0.93
N ARG A 62 -8.15 -7.25 -0.63
CA ARG A 62 -7.72 -8.18 0.41
C ARG A 62 -6.31 -8.72 0.22
N PHE A 63 -5.93 -9.05 -1.02
CA PHE A 63 -4.58 -9.56 -1.26
C PHE A 63 -3.50 -8.52 -1.04
N VAL A 64 -3.71 -7.30 -1.54
CA VAL A 64 -2.72 -6.22 -1.37
C VAL A 64 -2.61 -5.84 0.10
N GLU A 65 -3.74 -5.77 0.81
CA GLU A 65 -3.79 -5.53 2.26
C GLU A 65 -3.03 -6.61 3.02
N GLN A 66 -3.31 -7.89 2.77
CA GLN A 66 -2.61 -9.01 3.40
C GLN A 66 -1.11 -9.00 3.09
N ALA A 67 -0.73 -8.76 1.84
CA ALA A 67 0.68 -8.71 1.44
C ALA A 67 1.42 -7.57 2.15
N CYS A 68 0.79 -6.40 2.28
CA CYS A 68 1.35 -5.27 3.00
C CYS A 68 1.42 -5.53 4.51
N GLU A 69 0.38 -6.11 5.10
CA GLU A 69 0.36 -6.47 6.53
C GLU A 69 1.48 -7.46 6.87
N VAL A 70 1.61 -8.55 6.11
CA VAL A 70 2.67 -9.55 6.31
C VAL A 70 4.06 -8.94 6.14
N ALA A 71 4.23 -8.01 5.20
CA ALA A 71 5.50 -7.33 4.97
C ALA A 71 5.78 -6.19 5.97
N GLY A 72 4.85 -5.87 6.87
CA GLY A 72 4.97 -4.73 7.78
C GLY A 72 5.01 -3.37 7.07
N VAL A 73 4.39 -3.27 5.89
CA VAL A 73 4.33 -2.05 5.08
C VAL A 73 2.96 -1.40 5.25
N LEU A 74 2.93 -0.12 5.60
CA LEU A 74 1.68 0.64 5.70
C LEU A 74 1.10 0.92 4.31
N LEU A 75 -0.11 0.43 4.05
CA LEU A 75 -0.89 0.74 2.86
C LEU A 75 -1.86 1.90 3.15
N ILE A 76 -1.81 2.97 2.35
CA ILE A 76 -2.70 4.12 2.44
C ILE A 76 -3.52 4.22 1.15
N ARG A 77 -4.85 4.17 1.27
CA ARG A 77 -5.75 4.38 0.13
C ARG A 77 -6.24 5.82 0.11
N ILE A 78 -6.09 6.50 -1.02
CA ILE A 78 -6.54 7.88 -1.21
C ILE A 78 -7.59 7.89 -2.31
N PRO A 79 -8.81 8.40 -2.06
CA PRO A 79 -9.81 8.52 -3.11
C PRO A 79 -9.30 9.37 -4.29
N VAL A 80 -9.69 9.01 -5.51
CA VAL A 80 -9.43 9.88 -6.65
C VAL A 80 -10.30 11.13 -6.55
N TYR A 81 -9.66 12.30 -6.59
CA TYR A 81 -10.33 13.59 -6.56
C TYR A 81 -10.08 14.32 -7.89
N ARG A 82 -11.05 15.12 -8.34
CA ARG A 82 -10.85 16.03 -9.49
C ARG A 82 -9.80 17.11 -9.21
N GLN A 83 -9.69 17.51 -7.95
CA GLN A 83 -8.68 18.45 -7.46
C GLN A 83 -8.17 17.96 -6.12
N TYR A 84 -6.85 17.97 -5.94
CA TYR A 84 -6.19 17.56 -4.72
C TYR A 84 -5.80 18.78 -3.89
N ASP A 85 -6.26 18.86 -2.64
CA ASP A 85 -5.74 19.79 -1.63
C ASP A 85 -4.56 19.14 -0.88
N PRO A 86 -3.33 19.69 -0.97
CA PRO A 86 -2.18 19.18 -0.23
C PRO A 86 -2.40 19.08 1.28
N LYS A 87 -3.22 19.98 1.89
CA LYS A 87 -3.53 19.92 3.32
C LYS A 87 -4.41 18.73 3.64
N LEU A 88 -5.40 18.42 2.80
CA LEU A 88 -6.23 17.21 2.94
C LEU A 88 -5.37 15.95 2.84
N ILE A 89 -4.51 15.85 1.82
CA ILE A 89 -3.64 14.69 1.63
C ILE A 89 -2.70 14.50 2.81
N ARG A 90 -2.11 15.58 3.31
CA ARG A 90 -1.27 15.54 4.52
C ARG A 90 -2.05 15.05 5.75
N ARG A 91 -3.30 15.49 5.94
CA ARG A 91 -4.15 15.01 7.05
C ARG A 91 -4.42 13.51 6.95
N ILE A 92 -4.76 13.00 5.75
CA ILE A 92 -4.99 11.57 5.53
C ILE A 92 -3.74 10.77 5.87
N ILE A 93 -2.58 11.18 5.36
CA ILE A 93 -1.31 10.50 5.60
C ILE A 93 -0.95 10.52 7.08
N ASN A 94 -1.03 11.68 7.75
CA ASN A 94 -0.72 11.80 9.17
C ASN A 94 -1.63 10.95 10.05
N ARG A 95 -2.93 10.91 9.73
CA ARG A 95 -3.91 10.07 10.42
C ARG A 95 -3.56 8.58 10.29
N ALA A 96 -3.27 8.12 9.07
CA ALA A 96 -2.87 6.74 8.82
C ALA A 96 -1.60 6.35 9.60
N PHE A 97 -0.60 7.24 9.66
CA PHE A 97 0.60 7.00 10.48
C PHE A 97 0.32 6.96 11.98
N HIS A 98 -0.59 7.81 12.48
CA HIS A 98 -0.99 7.80 13.88
C HIS A 98 -1.70 6.48 14.23
N GLU A 99 -2.72 6.09 13.46
CA GLU A 99 -3.48 4.84 13.65
C GLU A 99 -2.57 3.60 13.56
N HIS A 100 -1.61 3.61 12.64
CA HIS A 100 -0.63 2.53 12.51
C HIS A 100 0.28 2.41 13.74
N ARG A 101 0.76 3.54 14.30
CA ARG A 101 1.59 3.53 15.52
C ARG A 101 0.83 3.01 16.73
N GLU A 102 -0.43 3.39 16.89
CA GLU A 102 -1.25 2.91 18.02
C GLU A 102 -1.54 1.40 17.88
N SER A 103 -1.82 0.92 16.68
CA SER A 103 -2.07 -0.51 16.42
C SER A 103 -0.84 -1.39 16.69
N GLN A 104 0.37 -0.87 16.50
CA GLN A 104 1.63 -1.59 16.80
C GLN A 104 1.93 -1.66 18.30
N LYS A 105 1.53 -0.65 19.09
CA LYS A 105 1.68 -0.66 20.55
C LYS A 105 0.81 -1.71 21.23
N VAL A 106 -0.41 -1.94 20.73
CA VAL A 106 -1.37 -2.91 21.29
C VAL A 106 -0.94 -4.37 21.02
N ARG A 107 -0.15 -4.60 19.96
CA ARG A 107 0.36 -5.93 19.58
C ARG A 107 1.69 -6.31 20.26
N SER A 108 2.31 -5.39 21.01
CA SER A 108 3.58 -5.61 21.75
C SER A 108 3.30 -5.74 23.25
#